data_AF-A0AAD7QMD4-F1
#
_entry.id   AF-A0AAD7QMD4-F1
#
_cell.length_a   1.000
_cell.length_b   1.000
_cell.length_c   1.000
_cell.angle_alpha   90.00
_cell.angle_beta   90.00
_cell.angle_gamma   90.00
#
_symmetry.space_group_name_H-M   'P 1'
#
loop_
_entity.id
_entity.type
_entity.pdbx_description
1 polymer ?
#
loop_
_entity_poly.entity_id
_entity_poly.type
_entity_poly.pdbx_seq_one_letter_code
_entity_poly.pdbx_strand_id
1 'polypeptide(L)'
;MLRFHISRPVITKILDRQVIMKAVVEAESLLYTHNVLHRDIHPRNILVLSAATATYDRRVVVVDLGDADIGRSPRPKDPEAEARYLPGVPISPLLRWNVAWWRHRQSFFSTWIDWDWQSWLEHNYGFIDRTMEDMKSNTAAFPSHRTSTSASNL
;
A
#
# COMPACT_ATOMS: atom_id res chain seq x y z
N MET A 1 15.32 -23.52 17.84
CA MET A 1 15.29 -22.17 18.43
C MET A 1 15.87 -21.21 17.40
N LEU A 2 15.03 -20.48 16.65
CA LEU A 2 15.50 -19.53 15.64
C LEU A 2 15.91 -18.23 16.35
N ARG A 3 17.20 -17.91 16.29
CA ARG A 3 17.80 -16.72 16.92
C ARG A 3 17.69 -15.57 15.92
N PHE A 4 16.71 -14.68 16.10
CA PHE A 4 16.59 -13.47 15.29
C PHE A 4 17.65 -12.47 15.76
N HIS A 5 18.64 -12.19 14.92
CA HIS A 5 19.66 -11.20 15.21
C HIS A 5 19.15 -9.81 14.81
N ILE A 6 18.80 -8.98 15.79
CA ILE A 6 18.38 -7.59 15.58
C ILE A 6 19.63 -6.70 15.67
N SER A 7 20.41 -6.68 14.61
CA SER A 7 21.45 -5.65 14.39
C SER A 7 20.92 -4.65 13.38
N ARG A 8 21.05 -3.33 13.60
CA ARG A 8 20.79 -2.33 12.55
C ARG A 8 21.75 -2.60 11.39
N PRO A 9 21.31 -3.19 10.27
CA PRO A 9 22.22 -3.46 9.16
C PRO A 9 22.43 -2.12 8.45
N VAL A 10 23.69 -1.73 8.24
CA VAL A 10 23.99 -0.63 7.31
C VAL A 10 23.77 -1.18 5.91
N ILE A 11 22.57 -0.97 5.36
CA ILE A 11 22.20 -1.47 4.03
C ILE A 11 22.81 -0.54 2.98
N THR A 12 23.94 -0.94 2.42
CA THR A 12 24.73 -0.08 1.52
C THR A 12 24.41 -0.28 0.04
N LYS A 13 23.91 -1.45 -0.37
CA LYS A 13 23.60 -1.75 -1.78
C LYS A 13 22.23 -1.21 -2.19
N ILE A 14 22.16 -0.55 -3.34
CA ILE A 14 20.90 -0.02 -3.91
C ILE A 14 19.85 -1.11 -4.08
N LEU A 15 20.22 -2.27 -4.64
CA LEU A 15 19.29 -3.38 -4.85
C LEU A 15 18.67 -3.87 -3.54
N ASP A 16 19.46 -3.91 -2.47
CA ASP A 16 18.99 -4.32 -1.16
C ASP A 16 17.97 -3.32 -0.59
N ARG A 17 18.23 -2.02 -0.76
CA ARG A 17 17.29 -0.95 -0.38
C ARG A 17 16.02 -0.98 -1.23
N GLN A 18 16.11 -1.26 -2.52
CA GLN A 18 14.96 -1.41 -3.40
C GLN A 18 14.07 -2.59 -2.98
N VAL A 19 14.65 -3.74 -2.62
CA VAL A 19 13.90 -4.90 -2.07
C VAL A 19 13.17 -4.51 -0.78
N ILE A 20 13.84 -3.79 0.12
CA ILE A 20 13.25 -3.33 1.38
C ILE A 20 12.12 -2.34 1.11
N MET A 21 12.35 -1.34 0.25
CA MET A 21 11.34 -0.35 -0.10
C MET A 21 10.12 -0.98 -0.78
N LYS A 22 10.32 -2.02 -1.59
CA LYS A 22 9.20 -2.80 -2.15
C LYS A 22 8.35 -3.42 -1.05
N ALA A 23 8.98 -4.10 -0.09
CA ALA A 23 8.26 -4.71 1.01
C ALA A 23 7.58 -3.67 1.93
N VAL A 24 8.16 -2.47 2.10
CA VAL A 24 7.50 -1.35 2.82
C VAL A 24 6.24 -0.89 2.07
N VAL A 25 6.32 -0.69 0.76
CA VAL A 25 5.18 -0.29 -0.07
C VAL A 25 4.06 -1.34 -0.02
N GLU A 26 4.41 -2.62 -0.15
CA GLU A 26 3.47 -3.74 -0.06
C GLU A 26 2.81 -3.82 1.32
N ALA A 27 3.59 -3.70 2.41
CA ALA A 27 3.07 -3.74 3.78
C ALA A 27 2.13 -2.56 4.10
N GLU A 28 2.49 -1.33 3.73
CA GLU A 28 1.64 -0.15 3.95
C GLU A 28 0.37 -0.21 3.08
N SER A 29 0.51 -0.67 1.83
CA SER A 29 -0.65 -0.86 0.95
C SER A 29 -1.60 -1.93 1.50
N LEU A 30 -1.07 -2.97 2.15
CA LEU A 30 -1.88 -4.00 2.82
C LEU A 30 -2.61 -3.44 4.06
N LEU A 31 -1.97 -2.58 4.85
CA LEU A 31 -2.67 -1.86 5.93
C LEU A 31 -3.81 -1.01 5.36
N TYR A 32 -3.53 -0.28 4.27
CA TYR A 32 -4.52 0.56 3.61
C TYR A 32 -5.70 -0.26 3.08
N THR A 33 -5.48 -1.44 2.50
CA THR A 33 -6.57 -2.31 2.02
C THR A 33 -7.43 -2.85 3.17
N HIS A 34 -6.87 -2.98 4.36
CA HIS A 34 -7.56 -3.38 5.59
C HIS A 34 -8.13 -2.18 6.38
N ASN A 35 -8.26 -1.02 5.74
CA ASN A 35 -8.83 0.17 6.34
C ASN A 35 -8.02 0.68 7.55
N VAL A 36 -6.70 0.54 7.50
CA VAL A 36 -5.76 1.03 8.53
C VAL A 36 -4.79 2.02 7.90
N LEU A 37 -4.72 3.22 8.47
CA LEU A 37 -3.70 4.21 8.18
C LEU A 37 -2.69 4.25 9.33
N HIS A 38 -1.45 3.85 9.08
CA HIS A 38 -0.40 3.85 10.11
C HIS A 38 0.00 5.25 10.63
N ARG A 39 -0.13 6.27 9.79
CA ARG A 39 0.25 7.69 10.02
C ARG A 39 1.73 7.99 10.27
N ASP A 40 2.49 7.12 10.93
CA ASP A 40 3.94 7.27 11.19
C ASP A 40 4.82 6.25 10.44
N ILE A 41 4.62 6.11 9.13
CA ILE A 41 5.49 5.28 8.29
C ILE A 41 6.83 6.00 8.12
N HIS A 42 7.85 5.52 8.83
CA HIS A 42 9.18 6.12 8.92
C HIS A 42 10.24 5.02 9.04
N PRO A 43 11.48 5.17 8.53
CA PRO A 43 12.56 4.20 8.71
C PRO A 43 12.77 3.64 10.12
N ARG A 44 12.47 4.41 11.17
CA ARG A 44 12.63 3.98 12.58
C ARG A 44 11.62 2.89 12.98
N ASN A 45 10.49 2.83 12.28
CA ASN A 45 9.37 1.91 12.50
C ASN A 45 9.40 0.74 11.51
N ILE A 46 10.50 0.57 10.78
CA ILE A 46 10.71 -0.52 9.82
C ILE A 46 11.79 -1.46 10.37
N LEU A 47 11.40 -2.67 10.73
CA LEU A 47 12.33 -3.73 11.08
C LEU A 47 12.67 -4.55 9.83
N VAL A 48 13.96 -4.62 9.51
CA VAL A 48 14.47 -5.45 8.42
C VAL A 48 15.05 -6.72 9.04
N LEU A 49 14.38 -7.84 8.83
CA LEU A 49 14.80 -9.15 9.29
C LEU A 49 15.54 -9.85 8.15
N SER A 50 16.75 -10.33 8.44
CA SER A 50 17.51 -11.19 7.53
C SER A 50 17.53 -12.60 8.12
N ALA A 51 17.07 -13.58 7.35
CA ALA A 51 17.37 -14.97 7.67
C ALA A 51 18.87 -15.19 7.44
N ALA A 52 19.58 -15.67 8.45
CA ALA A 52 21.04 -15.86 8.43
C ALA A 52 21.55 -16.73 7.27
N THR A 53 20.66 -17.45 6.57
CA THR A 53 20.96 -18.41 5.52
C THR A 53 20.37 -18.05 4.15
N ALA A 54 19.58 -16.99 4.02
CA ALA A 54 18.93 -16.64 2.76
C ALA A 54 19.41 -15.28 2.25
N THR A 55 20.11 -15.30 1.11
CA THR A 55 20.64 -14.12 0.43
C THR A 55 19.55 -13.17 -0.09
N TYR A 56 18.29 -13.62 -0.15
CA TYR A 56 17.17 -12.86 -0.71
C TYR A 56 15.91 -12.80 0.16
N ASP A 57 15.87 -13.47 1.31
CA ASP A 57 14.70 -13.46 2.19
C ASP A 57 14.84 -12.34 3.23
N ARG A 58 14.62 -11.10 2.77
CA ARG A 58 14.51 -9.94 3.65
C ARG A 58 13.05 -9.72 3.96
N ARG A 59 12.67 -9.96 5.22
CA ARG A 59 11.32 -9.68 5.70
C ARG A 59 11.29 -8.28 6.30
N VAL A 60 10.36 -7.46 5.84
CA VAL A 60 10.05 -6.17 6.47
C VAL A 60 8.88 -6.35 7.43
N VAL A 61 9.03 -5.82 8.64
CA VAL A 61 7.94 -5.70 9.61
C VAL A 61 7.75 -4.22 9.93
N VAL A 62 6.55 -3.72 9.68
CA VAL A 62 6.12 -2.38 10.10
C VAL A 62 5.67 -2.47 11.55
N VAL A 63 6.23 -1.63 12.42
CA VAL A 63 5.93 -1.59 13.86
C VAL A 63 5.47 -0.21 14.29
N ASP A 64 5.06 -0.07 15.55
CA ASP A 64 4.59 1.19 16.15
C ASP A 64 3.30 1.73 15.51
N LEU A 65 2.19 1.03 15.79
CA LEU A 65 0.85 1.42 15.37
C LEU A 65 0.18 2.41 16.36
N GLY A 66 0.94 3.09 17.24
CA GLY A 66 0.39 3.98 18.26
C GLY A 66 -0.40 5.16 17.70
N ASP A 67 0.02 5.65 16.53
CA ASP A 67 -0.64 6.74 15.80
C ASP A 67 -1.58 6.25 14.69
N ALA A 68 -1.82 4.94 14.59
CA ALA A 68 -2.64 4.39 13.53
C ALA A 68 -4.13 4.76 13.72
N ASP A 69 -4.82 5.04 12.62
CA ASP A 69 -6.27 5.25 12.59
C ASP A 69 -6.97 4.23 11.71
N ILE A 70 -8.21 3.92 12.07
CA ILE A 70 -9.12 3.13 11.24
C ILE A 70 -9.80 4.08 10.24
N GLY A 71 -9.66 3.74 8.96
CA GLY A 71 -10.14 4.51 7.81
C GLY A 71 -9.02 4.76 6.80
N ARG A 72 -9.34 5.46 5.72
CA ARG A 72 -8.45 5.66 4.56
C ARG A 72 -8.29 7.12 4.15
N SER A 73 -9.11 8.03 4.67
CA SER A 73 -8.95 9.46 4.41
C SER A 73 -7.86 10.10 5.28
N PRO A 74 -7.37 11.31 4.91
CA PRO A 74 -6.51 12.10 5.79
C PRO A 74 -7.16 12.41 7.15
N ARG A 75 -8.49 12.39 7.24
CA ARG A 75 -9.26 12.66 8.46
C ARG A 75 -10.30 11.55 8.70
N PRO A 76 -9.89 10.33 9.09
CA PRO A 76 -10.79 9.18 9.22
C PRO A 76 -11.94 9.36 10.21
N LYS A 77 -11.75 10.26 11.18
CA LYS A 77 -12.75 10.59 12.20
C LYS A 77 -13.84 11.55 11.71
N ASP A 78 -13.66 12.14 10.52
CA ASP A 78 -14.64 12.99 9.85
C ASP A 78 -15.38 12.15 8.80
N PRO A 79 -16.66 11.79 9.04
CA PRO A 79 -17.43 10.93 8.14
C PRO A 79 -17.58 11.50 6.73
N GLU A 80 -17.63 12.83 6.58
CA GLU A 80 -17.76 13.46 5.27
C GLU A 80 -16.44 13.36 4.48
N ALA A 81 -15.31 13.57 5.16
CA ALA A 81 -14.00 13.38 4.57
C ALA A 81 -13.74 11.91 4.20
N GLU A 82 -14.12 10.97 5.08
CA GLU A 82 -13.99 9.53 4.84
C GLU A 82 -14.86 9.07 3.65
N ALA A 83 -16.10 9.56 3.56
CA ALA A 83 -17.00 9.26 2.44
C ALA A 83 -16.49 9.79 1.09
N ARG A 84 -15.74 10.90 1.09
CA ARG A 84 -15.17 11.51 -0.13
C ARG A 84 -13.93 10.76 -0.64
N TYR A 85 -13.19 10.08 0.24
CA TYR A 85 -11.97 9.36 -0.11
C TYR A 85 -12.25 7.90 -0.48
N LEU A 86 -12.69 7.69 -1.72
CA LEU A 86 -12.86 6.37 -2.38
C LEU A 86 -13.58 5.35 -1.47
N PRO A 87 -14.86 5.58 -1.17
CA PRO A 87 -15.61 4.77 -0.21
C PRO A 87 -15.63 3.31 -0.68
N GLY A 88 -14.86 2.47 0.00
CA GLY A 88 -14.83 1.03 -0.23
C GLY A 88 -13.67 0.51 -1.09
N VAL A 89 -13.04 1.30 -1.97
CA VAL A 89 -12.06 0.76 -2.93
C VAL A 89 -10.62 1.13 -2.55
N PRO A 90 -9.75 0.15 -2.23
CA PRO A 90 -8.32 0.41 -2.07
C PRO A 90 -7.73 0.96 -3.36
N ILE A 91 -6.81 1.93 -3.25
CA ILE A 91 -6.03 2.41 -4.39
C ILE A 91 -4.81 1.54 -4.59
N SER A 92 -4.27 1.54 -5.81
CA SER A 92 -3.04 0.83 -6.09
C SER A 92 -1.86 1.41 -5.31
N PRO A 93 -0.82 0.60 -5.08
CA PRO A 93 0.43 1.10 -4.52
C PRO A 93 1.03 2.25 -5.34
N LEU A 94 0.90 2.22 -6.68
CA LEU A 94 1.39 3.28 -7.56
C LEU A 94 0.71 4.62 -7.29
N LEU A 95 -0.63 4.65 -7.16
CA LEU A 95 -1.36 5.88 -6.84
C LEU A 95 -1.11 6.30 -5.38
N ARG A 96 -1.06 5.33 -4.46
CA ARG A 96 -0.87 5.55 -3.02
C ARG A 96 0.47 6.20 -2.69
N TRP A 97 1.54 5.77 -3.37
CA TRP A 97 2.93 6.18 -3.13
C TRP A 97 3.46 7.18 -4.18
N ASN A 98 2.58 7.67 -5.06
CA ASN A 98 2.94 8.63 -6.10
C ASN A 98 3.63 9.88 -5.52
N VAL A 99 4.66 10.35 -6.21
CA VAL A 99 5.48 11.50 -5.79
C VAL A 99 4.66 12.78 -5.55
N ALA A 100 3.55 12.98 -6.26
CA ALA A 100 2.69 14.15 -6.12
C ALA A 100 2.03 14.24 -4.73
N TRP A 101 1.68 13.10 -4.13
CA TRP A 101 1.04 13.04 -2.81
C TRP A 101 2.04 12.82 -1.67
N TRP A 102 3.15 12.16 -1.99
CA TRP A 102 4.02 11.55 -0.99
C TRP A 102 5.31 12.35 -0.73
N ARG A 103 5.53 13.50 -1.38
CA ARG A 103 6.73 14.36 -1.19
C ARG A 103 7.08 14.61 0.29
N HIS A 104 6.09 14.81 1.16
CA HIS A 104 6.32 15.02 2.58
C HIS A 104 6.72 13.75 3.35
N ARG A 105 6.29 12.56 2.93
CA ARG A 105 6.61 11.28 3.58
C ARG A 105 7.83 10.56 2.98
N GLN A 106 8.13 10.76 1.69
CA GLN A 106 9.39 10.36 1.07
C GLN A 106 10.59 11.01 1.75
N SER A 107 10.42 12.23 2.26
CA SER A 107 11.49 12.94 2.96
C SER A 107 12.11 12.10 4.09
N PHE A 108 11.30 11.32 4.80
CA PHE A 108 11.76 10.41 5.86
C PHE A 108 12.60 9.26 5.32
N PHE A 109 12.35 8.80 4.09
CA PHE A 109 13.09 7.73 3.41
C PHE A 109 14.17 8.25 2.46
N SER A 110 14.45 9.55 2.44
CA SER A 110 15.43 10.17 1.52
C SER A 110 16.83 9.54 1.61
N THR A 111 17.24 9.09 2.80
CA THR A 111 18.51 8.37 2.99
C THR A 111 18.49 6.93 2.48
N TRP A 112 17.32 6.37 2.21
CA TRP A 112 17.13 5.01 1.71
C TRP A 112 16.88 4.97 0.19
N ILE A 113 16.39 6.07 -0.38
CA ILE A 113 16.00 6.19 -1.78
C ILE A 113 16.93 7.18 -2.49
N ASP A 114 17.89 6.66 -3.24
CA ASP A 114 18.84 7.41 -4.07
C ASP A 114 18.66 7.11 -5.57
N TRP A 115 17.51 6.56 -5.96
CA TRP A 115 17.10 6.28 -7.34
C TRP A 115 15.84 7.05 -7.73
N ASP A 116 15.51 7.04 -9.02
CA ASP A 116 14.25 7.62 -9.52
C ASP A 116 13.05 6.82 -8.99
N TRP A 117 12.43 7.35 -7.94
CA TRP A 117 11.33 6.72 -7.24
C TRP A 117 10.11 6.49 -8.13
N GLN A 118 9.73 7.48 -8.96
CA GLN A 118 8.51 7.40 -9.74
C GLN A 118 8.65 6.35 -10.87
N SER A 119 9.78 6.38 -11.59
CA SER A 119 10.09 5.36 -12.60
C SER A 119 10.15 3.95 -11.98
N TRP A 120 10.72 3.81 -10.78
CA TRP A 120 10.77 2.53 -10.07
C TRP A 120 9.39 2.03 -9.62
N LEU A 121 8.50 2.93 -9.16
CA LEU A 121 7.11 2.58 -8.83
C LEU A 121 6.35 2.10 -10.07
N GLU A 122 6.45 2.81 -11.19
CA GLU A 122 5.77 2.45 -12.44
C GLU A 122 6.26 1.11 -12.97
N HIS A 123 7.56 0.84 -12.87
CA HIS A 123 8.12 -0.46 -13.24
C HIS A 123 7.56 -1.61 -12.39
N ASN A 124 7.39 -1.41 -11.08
CA ASN A 124 6.93 -2.46 -10.16
C ASN A 124 5.39 -2.61 -10.13
N TYR A 125 4.64 -1.53 -10.35
CA TYR A 125 3.20 -1.49 -10.07
C TYR A 125 2.35 -0.97 -11.24
N GLY A 126 2.93 -0.39 -12.29
CA GLY A 126 2.20 0.18 -13.42
C GLY A 126 1.42 -0.84 -14.26
N PHE A 127 1.75 -2.13 -14.17
CA PHE A 127 0.95 -3.19 -14.78
C PHE A 127 -0.31 -3.53 -13.97
N ILE A 128 -0.23 -3.46 -12.64
CA ILE A 128 -1.33 -3.81 -11.71
C ILE A 128 -2.46 -2.76 -11.80
N ASP A 129 -2.10 -1.49 -12.03
CA ASP A 129 -3.10 -0.43 -12.21
C ASP A 129 -3.97 -0.63 -13.45
N ARG A 130 -3.35 -1.00 -14.58
CA ARG A 130 -4.08 -1.28 -15.83
C ARG A 130 -5.04 -2.46 -15.69
N THR A 131 -4.64 -3.51 -14.98
CA THR A 131 -5.51 -4.68 -14.77
C THR A 131 -6.68 -4.37 -13.83
N MET A 132 -6.49 -3.52 -12.82
CA MET A 132 -7.60 -3.08 -11.95
C MET A 132 -8.56 -2.12 -12.65
N GLU A 133 -8.09 -1.27 -13.57
CA GLU A 133 -8.94 -0.46 -14.45
C GLU A 133 -9.72 -1.33 -15.46
N ASP A 134 -9.07 -2.35 -16.03
CA ASP A 134 -9.71 -3.30 -16.95
C ASP A 134 -10.78 -4.15 -16.23
N MET A 135 -10.51 -4.63 -15.00
CA MET A 135 -11.49 -5.35 -14.18
C MET A 135 -12.70 -4.49 -13.81
N LYS A 136 -12.50 -3.20 -13.50
CA LYS A 136 -13.59 -2.25 -13.25
C LYS A 136 -14.45 -2.03 -14.50
N SER A 137 -13.81 -1.92 -15.67
CA SER A 137 -14.50 -1.76 -16.95
C SER A 137 -15.33 -3.00 -17.34
N ASN A 138 -14.88 -4.20 -16.98
CA ASN A 138 -15.56 -5.45 -17.31
C ASN A 138 -16.73 -5.78 -16.36
N THR A 139 -16.77 -5.21 -15.16
CA THR A 139 -17.83 -5.44 -14.17
C THR A 139 -19.08 -4.56 -14.42
N ALA A 140 -18.97 -3.54 -15.27
CA ALA A 140 -20.10 -2.70 -15.70
C ALA A 140 -21.03 -3.37 -16.75
N ALA A 141 -20.74 -4.61 -17.16
CA ALA A 141 -21.42 -5.29 -18.26
C ALA A 141 -22.35 -6.46 -17.83
N PHE A 142 -23.03 -6.36 -16.68
CA PHE A 142 -24.14 -7.26 -16.38
C PHE A 142 -25.49 -6.61 -16.72
N PRO A 143 -26.33 -7.21 -17.59
CA PRO A 143 -27.60 -6.63 -17.99
C PRO A 143 -28.60 -6.71 -16.84
N SER A 144 -29.27 -5.57 -16.59
CA SER A 144 -30.41 -5.44 -15.68
C SER A 144 -31.45 -6.53 -15.95
N HIS A 145 -31.70 -7.40 -14.97
CA HIS A 145 -32.85 -8.30 -15.00
C HIS A 145 -34.13 -7.48 -14.97
N ARG A 146 -34.85 -7.51 -16.09
CA ARG A 146 -36.18 -6.94 -16.26
C ARG A 146 -37.17 -7.82 -15.48
N THR A 147 -37.66 -7.36 -14.33
CA THR A 147 -38.80 -8.01 -13.65
C THR A 147 -40.09 -7.54 -14.30
N SER A 148 -40.64 -8.37 -15.19
CA SER A 148 -42.03 -8.30 -15.63
C SER A 148 -42.94 -8.61 -14.45
N THR A 149 -43.62 -7.60 -13.91
CA THR A 149 -44.75 -7.81 -13.00
C THR A 149 -45.99 -8.03 -13.85
N SER A 150 -46.44 -9.28 -13.94
CA SER A 150 -47.79 -9.59 -14.42
C SER A 150 -48.76 -9.26 -13.28
N ALA A 151 -49.52 -8.19 -13.44
CA ALA A 151 -50.66 -7.90 -12.59
C ALA A 151 -51.81 -8.82 -13.04
N SER A 152 -52.03 -9.89 -12.29
CA SER A 152 -53.32 -10.59 -12.24
C SER A 152 -54.01 -10.10 -10.98
N ASN A 153 -55.21 -9.53 -11.09
CA ASN A 153 -56.31 -9.72 -10.13
C ASN A 153 -57.58 -9.01 -10.63
N LEU A 154 -58.60 -9.85 -10.87
CA LEU A 154 -60.05 -9.66 -10.77
C LEU A 154 -60.71 -8.47 -11.49
#